data_AF-S0ARQ7-F1
#
_entry.id   AF-S0ARQ7-F1
#
_cell.length_a   1.000
_cell.length_b   1.000
_cell.length_c   1.000
_cell.angle_alpha   90.00
_cell.angle_beta   90.00
_cell.angle_gamma   90.00
#
_symmetry.space_group_name_H-M   'P 1'
#
loop_
_entity.id
_entity.type
_entity.pdbx_description
1 polymer ?
#
loop_
_entity_poly.entity_id
_entity_poly.type
_entity_poly.pdbx_seq_one_letter_code
_entity_poly.pdbx_strand_id
1 'polypeptide(L)' 'MIFIDRINELKALNDRYDSGKAEFIVIYGRRRVGKTELLKQFMNNHDGIIFTM' A
#
# COMPACT_ATOMS: atom_id res chain seq x y z
N MET A 1 -12.22 -1.79 -10.47
CA MET A 1 -11.02 -1.83 -11.34
C MET A 1 -10.28 -3.11 -11.02
N ILE A 2 -9.77 -3.85 -12.01
CA ILE A 2 -9.02 -5.09 -11.74
C ILE A 2 -7.60 -4.68 -11.33
N PHE A 3 -7.21 -4.97 -10.08
CA PHE A 3 -5.84 -4.81 -9.61
C PHE A 3 -5.04 -6.03 -10.06
N ILE A 4 -4.18 -5.85 -11.07
CA ILE A 4 -3.36 -6.92 -11.65
C ILE A 4 -1.92 -6.64 -11.24
N ASP A 5 -1.22 -7.67 -10.76
CA ASP A 5 0.14 -7.62 -10.21
C ASP A 5 0.23 -6.91 -8.84
N ARG A 6 1.42 -6.88 -8.22
CA ARG A 6 1.71 -6.28 -6.90
C ARG A 6 1.11 -6.96 -5.66
N ILE A 7 0.73 -8.23 -5.79
CA ILE A 7 0.25 -9.07 -4.67
C ILE A 7 1.30 -9.15 -3.55
N ASN A 8 2.57 -9.29 -3.91
CA ASN A 8 3.67 -9.37 -2.94
C ASN A 8 3.88 -8.06 -2.18
N GLU A 9 3.74 -6.91 -2.85
CA GLU A 9 3.88 -5.59 -2.22
C GLU A 9 2.71 -5.31 -1.30
N LEU A 10 1.48 -5.65 -1.72
CA LEU A 10 0.30 -5.53 -0.87
C LEU A 10 0.39 -6.44 0.35
N LYS A 11 0.82 -7.70 0.16
CA LYS A 11 1.06 -8.63 1.27
C LYS A 11 2.12 -8.09 2.23
N ALA A 12 3.23 -7.57 1.73
CA ALA A 12 4.27 -6.98 2.56
C ALA A 12 3.76 -5.79 3.37
N LEU A 13 2.85 -4.97 2.83
CA LEU A 13 2.22 -3.89 3.58
C LEU A 13 1.29 -4.42 4.69
N ASN A 14 0.46 -5.42 4.38
CA ASN A 14 -0.44 -6.04 5.37
C ASN A 14 0.33 -6.72 6.50
N ASP A 15 1.33 -7.54 6.17
CA ASP A 15 2.15 -8.26 7.17
C ASP A 15 2.84 -7.28 8.15
N ARG A 16 3.18 -6.08 7.68
CA ARG A 16 3.79 -5.01 8.48
C ARG A 16 2.77 -4.27 9.34
N TYR A 17 1.60 -3.97 8.77
CA TYR A 17 0.48 -3.39 9.51
C TYR A 17 0.02 -4.30 10.65
N ASP A 18 -0.08 -5.60 10.39
CA ASP A 18 -0.51 -6.62 11.36
C ASP A 18 0.57 -6.99 12.39
N SER A 19 1.81 -6.51 12.21
CA SER A 19 2.93 -6.84 13.09
C SER A 19 2.79 -6.27 14.51
N GLY A 20 1.88 -5.30 14.70
CA GLY A 20 1.66 -4.59 15.97
C GLY A 20 2.82 -3.68 16.37
N LYS A 21 3.81 -3.48 15.49
CA LYS A 21 4.97 -2.61 15.73
C LYS A 21 4.76 -1.26 15.06
N ALA A 22 5.36 -0.21 15.64
CA ALA A 22 5.47 1.07 14.97
C ALA A 22 6.48 0.93 13.82
N GLU A 23 5.98 0.94 12.58
CA GLU A 23 6.80 0.81 11.38
C GLU A 23 6.65 2.02 10.46
N PHE A 24 7.75 2.40 9.81
CA PHE A 24 7.78 3.44 8.81
C PHE A 24 8.20 2.84 7.46
N ILE A 25 7.31 2.89 6.48
CA ILE A 25 7.48 2.25 5.17
C ILE A 25 7.59 3.31 4.09
N VAL A 26 8.63 3.21 3.26
CA VAL A 26 8.85 4.10 2.12
C VAL A 26 8.54 3.35 0.83
N ILE A 27 7.51 3.78 0.10
CA ILE A 27 7.13 3.23 -1.19
C ILE A 27 7.65 4.15 -2.30
N TYR A 28 8.62 3.67 -3.08
CA TYR A 28 9.25 4.42 -4.17
C TYR A 28 9.01 3.77 -5.54
N GLY A 29 9.29 4.51 -6.63
CA GLY A 29 9.30 3.98 -8.00
C GLY A 29 9.05 5.07 -9.04
N ARG A 30 9.01 4.71 -10.33
CA ARG A 30 8.79 5.68 -11.42
C ARG A 30 7.39 6.33 -11.39
N ARG A 31 7.23 7.48 -12.05
CA ARG A 31 5.93 8.17 -12.19
C ARG A 31 4.96 7.27 -12.97
N ARG A 32 3.67 7.22 -12.57
CA ARG A 32 2.60 6.40 -13.19
C ARG A 32 2.70 4.87 -13.07
N VAL A 33 3.55 4.33 -12.19
CA VAL A 33 3.65 2.87 -11.96
C VAL A 33 2.54 2.27 -11.07
N GLY A 34 1.55 3.06 -10.66
CA GLY A 34 0.41 2.59 -9.87
C GLY A 34 0.60 2.58 -8.34
N LYS A 35 1.58 3.32 -7.78
CA LYS A 35 1.76 3.41 -6.31
C LYS A 35 0.50 3.87 -5.56
N THR A 36 -0.19 4.86 -6.12
CA THR A 36 -1.45 5.35 -5.55
C THR A 36 -2.51 4.26 -5.51
N GLU A 37 -2.57 3.40 -6.53
CA GLU A 37 -3.53 2.30 -6.57
C GLU A 37 -3.19 1.22 -5.53
N LEU A 38 -1.90 0.90 -5.35
CA LEU A 38 -1.46 -0.01 -4.29
C LEU A 38 -1.92 0.47 -2.90
N LEU A 39 -1.74 1.76 -2.60
CA LEU A 39 -2.17 2.34 -1.32
C LEU A 39 -3.69 2.34 -1.16
N LYS A 40 -4.46 2.59 -2.24
CA LYS A 40 -5.92 2.47 -2.20
C LYS A 40 -6.39 1.05 -1.91
N GLN A 41 -5.77 0.05 -2.53
CA GLN A 41 -6.08 -1.36 -2.26
C GLN A 41 -5.74 -1.75 -0.83
N PHE A 42 -4.60 -1.30 -0.31
CA PHE A 42 -4.22 -1.48 1.08
C PHE A 42 -5.27 -0.88 2.03
N MET A 43 -5.70 0.35 1.77
CA MET A 43 -6.71 1.06 2.56
C MET A 43 -8.12 0.46 2.53
N ASN A 44 -8.45 -0.41 1.56
CA ASN A 44 -9.77 -1.06 1.55
C ASN A 44 -9.99 -1.98 2.74
N ASN A 45 -8.92 -2.44 3.40
CA ASN A 45 -8.99 -3.36 4.54
C ASN A 45 -8.42 -2.77 5.83
N HIS A 46 -7.96 -1.51 5.81
CA HIS A 46 -7.29 -0.88 6.95
C HIS A 46 -7.72 0.58 7.08
N ASP A 47 -8.00 1.01 8.31
CA ASP A 47 -8.34 2.40 8.61
C ASP A 47 -7.10 3.32 8.53
N GLY A 48 -7.29 4.55 8.07
CA GLY A 48 -6.18 5.46 7.80
C GLY A 48 -6.54 6.61 6.86
N ILE A 49 -5.56 7.45 6.57
CA ILE A 49 -5.72 8.64 5.72
C ILE A 49 -4.67 8.60 4.61
N ILE A 50 -5.10 8.72 3.35
CA ILE A 50 -4.22 8.95 2.22
C ILE A 50 -4.21 10.44 1.89
N PHE A 51 -3.03 11.06 1.97
CA PHE A 51 -2.79 12.39 1.42
C PHE A 51 -2.13 12.29 0.05
N THR A 52 -2.80 12.79 -0.98
CA THR A 52 -2.23 12.99 -2.32
C THR A 52 -2.35 14.47 -2.67
N MET A 53 -1.33 15.02 -3.32
CA MET A 53 -1.43 16.32 -4.02
C MET A 53 -2.17 16.15 -5.35
#